data_AF-A0A8D8BIC2-F1
#
_entry.id   AF-A0A8D8BIC2-F1
#
_cell.length_a   1.000
_cell.length_b   1.000
_cell.length_c   1.000
_cell.angle_alpha   90.00
_cell.angle_beta   90.00
_cell.angle_gamma   90.00
#
_symmetry.space_group_name_H-M   'P 1'
#
loop_
_entity.id
_entity.type
_entity.pdbx_description
1 polymer ?
#
loop_
_entity_poly.entity_id
_entity_poly.type
_entity_poly.pdbx_seq_one_letter_code
_entity_poly.pdbx_strand_id
1 'polypeptide(L)'
;MSSRKSITFLVLLIFACHLQPSAGTYLTDDVFVSELFSLRVEPRMFNWTFQGLTEQFQYRPSLEGYPDLPGWVRYMYSHEYHSGFLYGTPPERTADSKVPIEIIALNKQTYETKRIVLILAVHRKLPPRNVIQMKIDNLNWVHMMDPGRIENLKNIFRNDLWQESRQDLHIIFMDSAVKLGARLPLKPQQREGVVVHLGSRADFSSRLLDLQEEVKPLYKIASCNYKRTSVQTTFENSGFKLDWCAFKMHAADDDITAMPHHPNEAHRPPTGHSHQQQQQQQQGSS
;
A
#
# COMPACT_ATOMS: atom_id res chain seq x y z
N MET A 1 -62.24 -25.65 47.49
CA MET A 1 -61.80 -25.86 46.10
C MET A 1 -61.12 -24.60 45.60
N SER A 2 -59.90 -24.80 45.11
CA SER A 2 -58.87 -23.80 44.88
C SER A 2 -58.91 -23.26 43.45
N SER A 3 -58.70 -21.94 43.33
CA SER A 3 -57.88 -21.27 42.31
C SER A 3 -58.23 -21.45 40.82
N ARG A 4 -58.41 -20.33 40.11
CA ARG A 4 -57.31 -19.68 39.35
C ARG A 4 -57.85 -18.43 38.61
N LYS A 5 -57.37 -17.26 39.03
CA LYS A 5 -57.44 -16.04 38.23
C LYS A 5 -56.28 -16.09 37.24
N SER A 6 -56.58 -16.07 35.95
CA SER A 6 -55.57 -16.06 34.88
C SER A 6 -54.96 -14.66 34.79
N ILE A 7 -53.68 -14.54 35.16
CA ILE A 7 -52.89 -13.31 35.00
C ILE A 7 -52.18 -13.42 33.66
N THR A 8 -52.63 -12.63 32.69
CA THR A 8 -51.98 -12.48 31.39
C THR A 8 -50.72 -11.62 31.56
N PHE A 9 -49.55 -12.24 31.43
CA PHE A 9 -48.26 -11.56 31.47
C PHE A 9 -47.98 -10.95 30.09
N LEU A 10 -48.12 -9.63 29.97
CA LEU A 10 -47.71 -8.88 28.78
C LEU A 10 -46.18 -8.75 28.79
N VAL A 11 -45.48 -9.59 28.05
CA VAL A 11 -44.03 -9.49 27.85
C VAL A 11 -43.76 -8.35 26.88
N LEU A 12 -43.35 -7.20 27.42
CA LEU A 12 -42.90 -6.05 26.65
C LEU A 12 -41.49 -6.36 26.10
N LEU A 13 -41.41 -6.78 24.84
CA LEU A 13 -40.15 -6.89 24.11
C LEU A 13 -39.61 -5.47 23.87
N ILE A 14 -38.75 -5.01 24.78
CA ILE A 14 -37.93 -3.82 24.57
C ILE A 14 -36.92 -4.18 23.48
N PHE A 15 -37.24 -3.82 22.24
CA PHE A 15 -36.25 -3.74 21.16
C PHE A 15 -35.23 -2.69 21.59
N ALA A 16 -34.09 -3.13 22.10
CA ALA A 16 -32.91 -2.30 22.22
C ALA A 16 -32.49 -1.93 20.80
N CYS A 17 -33.03 -0.82 20.30
CA CYS A 17 -32.55 -0.18 19.10
C CYS A 17 -31.10 0.19 19.40
N HIS A 18 -30.15 -0.55 18.82
CA HIS A 18 -28.75 -0.19 18.88
C HIS A 18 -28.63 1.25 18.37
N LEU A 19 -28.40 2.20 19.28
CA LEU A 19 -27.94 3.52 18.91
C LEU A 19 -26.56 3.32 18.29
N GLN A 20 -26.50 3.12 16.98
CA GLN A 20 -25.28 3.30 16.25
C GLN A 20 -24.92 4.78 16.37
N PRO A 21 -23.72 5.11 16.88
CA PRO A 21 -23.23 6.48 16.87
C PRO A 21 -23.37 7.02 15.44
N SER A 22 -23.99 8.19 15.29
CA SER A 22 -24.14 8.86 14.00
C SER A 22 -22.75 9.03 13.40
N ALA A 23 -22.44 8.25 12.37
CA ALA A 23 -21.12 8.28 11.76
C ALA A 23 -20.98 9.52 10.88
N GLY A 24 -19.92 10.29 11.11
CA GLY A 24 -19.48 11.30 10.16
C GLY A 24 -19.03 10.60 8.88
N THR A 25 -19.62 10.96 7.73
CA THR A 25 -19.14 10.51 6.42
C THR A 25 -18.18 11.55 5.88
N TYR A 26 -16.98 11.12 5.51
CA TYR A 26 -15.94 11.98 4.94
C TYR A 26 -15.62 11.49 3.53
N LEU A 27 -15.66 12.41 2.56
CA LEU A 27 -15.12 12.16 1.22
C LEU A 27 -13.62 12.44 1.26
N THR A 28 -12.81 11.49 0.80
CA THR A 28 -11.36 11.69 0.69
C THR A 28 -11.02 12.38 -0.63
N ASP A 29 -9.77 12.83 -0.76
CA ASP A 29 -9.22 13.26 -2.05
C ASP A 29 -9.33 12.13 -3.10
N ASP A 30 -9.22 12.51 -4.38
CA ASP A 30 -9.32 11.59 -5.51
C ASP A 30 -8.26 10.48 -5.41
N VAL A 31 -8.71 9.22 -5.44
CA VAL A 31 -7.86 8.03 -5.42
C VAL A 31 -7.84 7.44 -6.82
N PHE A 32 -6.66 7.16 -7.39
CA PHE A 32 -6.55 6.66 -8.77
C PHE A 32 -6.05 5.21 -8.80
N VAL A 33 -6.59 4.43 -9.74
CA VAL A 33 -6.05 3.09 -10.03
C VAL A 33 -4.57 3.18 -10.40
N SER A 34 -3.79 2.21 -9.94
CA SER A 34 -2.34 2.11 -10.16
C SER A 34 -1.53 3.27 -9.57
N GLU A 35 -2.12 4.13 -8.74
CA GLU A 35 -1.42 5.20 -8.04
C GLU A 35 -1.50 4.98 -6.52
N LEU A 36 -0.35 5.15 -5.86
CA LEU A 36 -0.27 5.05 -4.42
C LEU A 36 -1.02 6.23 -3.79
N PHE A 37 -2.10 5.95 -3.07
CA PHE A 37 -2.72 6.94 -2.18
C PHE A 37 -2.17 6.81 -0.76
N SER A 38 -2.24 7.89 0.00
CA SER A 38 -1.97 7.90 1.43
C SER A 38 -2.82 8.96 2.12
N LEU A 39 -3.56 8.53 3.13
CA LEU A 39 -4.40 9.37 3.97
C LEU A 39 -3.93 9.31 5.42
N ARG A 40 -3.72 10.47 6.03
CA ARG A 40 -3.38 10.57 7.44
C ARG A 40 -4.66 10.62 8.29
N VAL A 41 -4.74 9.75 9.28
CA VAL A 41 -5.82 9.66 10.26
C VAL A 41 -5.38 10.35 11.55
N GLU A 42 -6.03 11.47 11.86
CA GLU A 42 -5.68 12.34 12.99
C GLU A 42 -6.85 12.50 13.97
N PRO A 43 -6.60 12.86 15.25
CA PRO A 43 -7.65 13.01 16.25
C PRO A 43 -8.71 14.05 15.87
N ARG A 44 -8.32 15.06 15.09
CA ARG A 44 -9.20 16.13 14.61
C ARG A 44 -10.35 15.61 13.75
N MET A 45 -10.15 14.51 13.02
CA MET A 45 -11.22 13.85 12.26
C MET A 45 -12.36 13.33 13.15
N PHE A 46 -12.09 13.17 14.45
CA PHE A 46 -13.05 12.69 15.45
C PHE A 46 -13.47 13.81 16.42
N ASN A 47 -13.23 15.08 16.09
CA ASN A 47 -13.45 16.21 17.01
C ASN A 47 -12.70 16.04 18.34
N TRP A 48 -11.48 15.48 18.30
CA TRP A 48 -10.59 15.39 19.46
C TRP A 48 -9.37 16.29 19.27
N THR A 49 -8.84 16.78 20.39
CA THR A 49 -7.58 17.51 20.46
C THR A 49 -6.49 16.60 21.00
N PHE A 50 -5.31 16.65 20.38
CA PHE A 50 -4.13 15.95 20.90
C PHE A 50 -3.60 16.69 22.12
N GLN A 51 -3.44 15.98 23.24
CA GLN A 51 -3.04 16.58 24.51
C GLN A 51 -1.53 16.40 24.80
N GLY A 52 -0.72 16.03 23.81
CA GLY A 52 0.72 15.80 24.01
C GLY A 52 1.05 14.46 24.66
N LEU A 53 0.05 13.59 24.85
CA LEU A 53 0.23 12.26 25.43
C LEU A 53 0.58 11.25 24.34
N THR A 54 1.69 10.53 24.53
CA THR A 54 2.11 9.46 23.64
C THR A 54 1.02 8.39 23.53
N GLU A 55 0.69 8.00 22.29
CA GLU A 55 -0.30 6.94 21.99
C GLU A 55 -1.70 7.11 22.61
N GLN A 56 -2.13 8.36 22.82
CA GLN A 56 -3.45 8.68 23.36
C GLN A 56 -4.60 8.07 22.55
N PHE A 57 -4.43 7.89 21.24
CA PHE A 57 -5.47 7.42 20.33
C PHE A 57 -5.10 6.08 19.70
N GLN A 58 -6.11 5.22 19.52
CA GLN A 58 -6.01 3.99 18.76
C GLN A 58 -7.06 4.02 17.65
N TYR A 59 -6.63 3.81 16.41
CA TYR A 59 -7.53 3.69 15.27
C TYR A 59 -7.59 2.25 14.80
N ARG A 60 -8.80 1.76 14.54
CA ARG A 60 -9.07 0.44 13.96
C ARG A 60 -9.85 0.63 12.66
N PRO A 61 -9.15 0.71 11.52
CA PRO A 61 -9.80 0.82 10.23
C PRO A 61 -10.16 -0.55 9.65
N SER A 62 -11.27 -0.62 8.93
CA SER A 62 -11.74 -1.81 8.20
C SER A 62 -12.62 -1.39 7.01
N LEU A 63 -12.88 -2.31 6.08
CA LEU A 63 -13.96 -2.12 5.11
C LEU A 63 -15.30 -2.10 5.86
N GLU A 64 -16.19 -1.16 5.54
CA GLU A 64 -17.47 -1.04 6.25
C GLU A 64 -18.27 -2.36 6.19
N GLY A 65 -18.65 -2.86 7.37
CA GLY A 65 -19.36 -4.15 7.51
C GLY A 65 -18.46 -5.40 7.53
N TYR A 66 -17.14 -5.23 7.45
CA TYR A 66 -16.15 -6.32 7.47
C TYR A 66 -15.08 -6.08 8.55
N PRO A 67 -14.43 -7.15 9.04
CA PRO A 67 -13.38 -7.02 10.06
C PRO A 67 -12.03 -6.56 9.49
N ASP A 68 -11.82 -6.72 8.18
CA ASP A 68 -10.55 -6.50 7.51
C ASP A 68 -10.60 -5.31 6.55
N LEU A 69 -9.43 -4.75 6.24
CA LEU A 69 -9.27 -3.78 5.15
C LEU A 69 -9.36 -4.48 3.77
N PRO A 70 -9.71 -3.75 2.70
CA PRO A 70 -9.53 -4.27 1.34
C PRO A 70 -8.07 -4.70 1.14
N GLY A 71 -7.82 -5.82 0.44
CA GLY A 71 -6.47 -6.39 0.31
C GLY A 71 -5.40 -5.50 -0.33
N TRP A 72 -5.79 -4.36 -0.91
CA TRP A 72 -4.89 -3.35 -1.49
C TRP A 72 -4.65 -2.14 -0.57
N VAL A 73 -5.34 -2.05 0.57
CA VAL A 73 -5.21 -0.99 1.58
C VAL A 73 -4.48 -1.54 2.81
N ARG A 74 -3.56 -0.75 3.34
CA ARG A 74 -2.78 -1.04 4.55
C ARG A 74 -2.96 0.08 5.56
N TYR A 75 -2.84 -0.27 6.83
CA TYR A 75 -2.84 0.67 7.93
C TYR A 75 -1.52 0.57 8.71
N MET A 76 -1.01 1.71 9.15
CA MET A 76 0.02 1.76 10.18
C MET A 76 -0.19 2.95 11.10
N TYR A 77 0.21 2.80 12.37
CA TYR A 77 0.29 3.92 13.30
C TYR A 77 1.72 4.40 13.43
N SER A 78 1.95 5.70 13.29
CA SER A 78 3.25 6.30 13.53
C SER A 78 3.29 6.93 14.93
N HIS A 79 4.19 6.41 15.78
CA HIS A 79 4.46 7.00 17.08
C HIS A 79 5.12 8.38 16.96
N GLU A 80 5.91 8.61 15.91
CA GLU A 80 6.57 9.89 15.65
C GLU A 80 5.57 10.99 15.30
N TYR A 81 4.61 10.69 14.40
CA TYR A 81 3.58 11.65 13.98
C TYR A 81 2.30 11.59 14.82
N HIS A 82 2.22 10.69 15.81
CA HIS A 82 1.04 10.47 16.65
C HIS A 82 -0.26 10.31 15.84
N SER A 83 -0.14 9.64 14.68
CA SER A 83 -1.18 9.59 13.65
C SER A 83 -1.22 8.23 12.98
N GLY A 84 -2.42 7.84 12.55
CA GLY A 84 -2.61 6.69 11.67
C GLY A 84 -2.35 7.06 10.21
N PHE A 85 -1.97 6.07 9.40
CA PHE A 85 -1.82 6.22 7.96
C PHE A 85 -2.53 5.07 7.27
N LEU A 86 -3.50 5.40 6.41
CA LEU A 86 -4.10 4.49 5.45
C LEU A 86 -3.44 4.70 4.10
N TYR A 87 -2.95 3.65 3.48
CA TYR A 87 -2.23 3.76 2.22
C TYR A 87 -2.37 2.51 1.38
N GLY A 88 -2.16 2.63 0.08
CA GLY A 88 -2.30 1.50 -0.82
C GLY A 88 -2.40 1.91 -2.29
N THR A 89 -2.54 0.93 -3.16
CA THR A 89 -2.66 1.16 -4.60
C THR A 89 -3.90 0.42 -5.10
N PRO A 90 -4.96 1.14 -5.52
CA PRO A 90 -6.18 0.50 -5.98
C PRO A 90 -5.93 -0.34 -7.24
N PRO A 91 -6.41 -1.59 -7.29
CA PRO A 91 -6.37 -2.40 -8.49
C PRO A 91 -7.44 -1.95 -9.50
N GLU A 92 -7.24 -2.30 -10.77
CA GLU A 92 -8.17 -2.00 -11.88
C GLU A 92 -9.60 -2.47 -11.61
N ARG A 93 -9.77 -3.61 -10.92
CA ARG A 93 -11.10 -4.14 -10.55
C ARG A 93 -11.91 -3.21 -9.63
N THR A 94 -11.26 -2.24 -8.99
CA THR A 94 -11.92 -1.23 -8.14
C THR A 94 -12.11 0.11 -8.86
N ALA A 95 -11.78 0.21 -10.15
CA ALA A 95 -12.04 1.41 -10.94
C ALA A 95 -13.51 1.83 -10.88
N ASP A 96 -13.73 3.14 -10.81
CA ASP A 96 -15.04 3.78 -10.86
C ASP A 96 -15.99 3.35 -9.72
N SER A 97 -15.42 2.89 -8.60
CA SER A 97 -16.14 2.41 -7.42
C SER A 97 -15.92 3.30 -6.19
N LYS A 98 -16.84 3.21 -5.23
CA LYS A 98 -16.73 3.83 -3.91
C LYS A 98 -16.45 2.76 -2.88
N VAL A 99 -15.33 2.90 -2.16
CA VAL A 99 -14.90 1.93 -1.15
C VAL A 99 -15.02 2.57 0.24
N PRO A 100 -16.04 2.17 1.05
CA PRO A 100 -16.24 2.73 2.38
C PRO A 100 -15.29 2.10 3.40
N ILE A 101 -14.37 2.90 3.95
CA ILE A 101 -13.48 2.52 5.05
C ILE A 101 -14.07 3.04 6.36
N GLU A 102 -14.52 2.13 7.19
CA GLU A 102 -14.91 2.42 8.56
C GLU A 102 -13.67 2.62 9.42
N ILE A 103 -13.65 3.65 10.27
CA ILE A 103 -12.62 3.82 11.29
C ILE A 103 -13.28 3.96 12.65
N ILE A 104 -13.00 3.00 13.52
CA ILE A 104 -13.34 3.05 14.94
C ILE A 104 -12.12 3.60 15.68
N ALA A 105 -12.28 4.75 16.31
CA ALA A 105 -11.24 5.40 17.08
C ALA A 105 -11.54 5.30 18.57
N LEU A 106 -10.54 4.96 19.37
CA LEU A 106 -10.58 4.90 20.82
C LEU A 106 -9.64 5.96 21.39
N ASN A 107 -10.16 6.84 22.24
CA ASN A 107 -9.34 7.66 23.12
C ASN A 107 -8.99 6.83 24.36
N LYS A 108 -7.74 6.42 24.51
CA LYS A 108 -7.29 5.53 25.59
C LYS A 108 -7.37 6.17 26.99
N GLN A 109 -7.47 7.49 27.06
CA GLN A 109 -7.55 8.22 28.34
C GLN A 109 -8.98 8.27 28.88
N THR A 110 -9.96 8.51 28.01
CA THR A 110 -11.37 8.66 28.38
C THR A 110 -12.21 7.41 28.10
N TYR A 111 -11.64 6.44 27.37
CA TYR A 111 -12.35 5.29 26.78
C TYR A 111 -13.51 5.68 25.84
N GLU A 112 -13.58 6.96 25.44
CA GLU A 112 -14.54 7.42 24.44
C GLU A 112 -14.20 6.77 23.09
N THR A 113 -15.22 6.20 22.45
CA THR A 113 -15.10 5.60 21.12
C THR A 113 -15.91 6.42 20.12
N LYS A 114 -15.31 6.73 18.98
CA LYS A 114 -15.97 7.42 17.87
C LYS A 114 -15.83 6.63 16.59
N ARG A 115 -16.83 6.79 15.71
CA ARG A 115 -16.92 6.11 14.42
C ARG A 115 -17.01 7.15 13.30
N ILE A 116 -16.22 6.96 12.26
CA ILE A 116 -16.37 7.67 10.99
C ILE A 116 -16.32 6.68 9.83
N VAL A 117 -16.86 7.07 8.68
CA VAL A 117 -16.75 6.32 7.43
C VAL A 117 -16.09 7.23 6.39
N LEU A 118 -14.93 6.83 5.91
CA LEU A 118 -14.23 7.45 4.80
C LEU A 118 -14.67 6.78 3.49
N ILE A 119 -15.07 7.55 2.49
CA ILE A 119 -15.39 7.00 1.17
C ILE A 119 -14.21 7.26 0.22
N LEU A 120 -13.49 6.21 -0.13
CA LEU A 120 -12.47 6.27 -1.18
C LEU A 120 -13.17 6.21 -2.54
N ALA A 121 -13.20 7.33 -3.25
CA ALA A 121 -13.66 7.38 -4.63
C ALA A 121 -12.52 6.98 -5.57
N VAL A 122 -12.59 5.78 -6.12
CA VAL A 122 -11.53 5.22 -6.97
C VAL A 122 -11.82 5.56 -8.42
N HIS A 123 -10.95 6.36 -9.03
CA HIS A 123 -11.04 6.80 -10.41
C HIS A 123 -10.18 5.94 -11.33
N ARG A 124 -10.73 5.61 -12.49
CA ARG A 124 -9.97 4.95 -13.55
C ARG A 124 -8.86 5.88 -14.07
N LYS A 125 -7.65 5.31 -14.21
CA LYS A 125 -6.49 5.94 -14.83
C LYS A 125 -5.80 4.90 -15.69
N LEU A 126 -5.18 5.33 -16.78
CA LEU A 126 -4.38 4.42 -17.60
C LEU A 126 -3.16 3.94 -16.78
N PRO A 127 -2.93 2.62 -16.65
CA PRO A 127 -1.81 2.11 -15.88
C PRO A 127 -0.47 2.50 -16.54
N PRO A 128 0.62 2.56 -15.76
CA PRO A 128 1.96 2.75 -16.29
C PRO A 128 2.34 1.57 -17.20
N ARG A 129 3.17 1.85 -18.20
CA ARG A 129 3.75 0.82 -19.06
C ARG A 129 5.12 0.38 -18.58
N ASN A 130 5.85 1.32 -18.00
CA ASN A 130 7.23 1.14 -17.59
C ASN A 130 7.33 1.47 -16.11
N VAL A 131 8.08 0.65 -15.37
CA VAL A 131 8.20 0.75 -13.91
C VAL A 131 9.67 0.73 -13.50
N ILE A 132 10.02 1.64 -12.60
CA ILE A 132 11.31 1.66 -11.92
C ILE A 132 11.09 1.24 -10.48
N GLN A 133 11.75 0.16 -10.08
CA GLN A 133 11.79 -0.32 -8.71
C GLN A 133 13.14 0.06 -8.08
N MET A 134 13.09 0.63 -6.88
CA MET A 134 14.28 0.97 -6.11
C MET A 134 14.05 0.79 -4.62
N LYS A 135 15.14 0.66 -3.86
CA LYS A 135 15.13 0.67 -2.39
C LYS A 135 15.98 1.84 -1.89
N ILE A 136 15.43 2.60 -0.95
CA ILE A 136 16.08 3.72 -0.28
C ILE A 136 16.37 3.30 1.17
N ASP A 137 17.64 3.27 1.56
CA ASP A 137 18.10 2.70 2.83
C ASP A 137 18.00 3.66 4.01
N ASN A 138 18.11 4.97 3.76
CA ASN A 138 18.26 5.96 4.82
C ASN A 138 16.93 6.54 5.33
N LEU A 139 15.78 5.96 4.96
CA LEU A 139 14.45 6.45 5.33
C LEU A 139 13.52 5.32 5.75
N ASN A 140 12.64 5.64 6.71
CA ASN A 140 11.47 4.82 6.99
C ASN A 140 10.32 5.24 6.05
N TRP A 141 9.35 4.34 5.83
CA TRP A 141 8.18 4.61 4.98
C TRP A 141 7.49 5.93 5.33
N VAL A 142 7.26 6.18 6.62
CA VAL A 142 6.54 7.38 7.08
C VAL A 142 7.30 8.68 6.78
N HIS A 143 8.63 8.64 6.75
CA HIS A 143 9.44 9.78 6.34
C HIS A 143 9.38 9.97 4.84
N MET A 144 9.44 8.88 4.06
CA MET A 144 9.38 8.96 2.60
C MET A 144 8.03 9.50 2.09
N MET A 145 6.94 9.28 2.83
CA MET A 145 5.61 9.81 2.54
C MET A 145 5.47 11.33 2.68
N ASP A 146 6.48 12.04 3.18
CA ASP A 146 6.46 13.50 3.20
C ASP A 146 6.30 14.06 1.77
N PRO A 147 5.34 14.96 1.51
CA PRO A 147 5.08 15.48 0.17
C PRO A 147 6.32 16.11 -0.48
N GLY A 148 7.17 16.79 0.29
CA GLY A 148 8.40 17.38 -0.20
C GLY A 148 9.41 16.32 -0.66
N ARG A 149 9.54 15.21 0.08
CA ARG A 149 10.40 14.09 -0.30
C ARG A 149 9.90 13.34 -1.52
N ILE A 150 8.58 13.11 -1.62
CA ILE A 150 7.97 12.50 -2.81
C ILE A 150 8.27 13.35 -4.04
N GLU A 151 8.08 14.66 -3.96
CA GLU A 151 8.31 15.53 -5.10
C GLU A 151 9.80 15.67 -5.44
N ASN A 152 10.68 15.73 -4.44
CA ASN A 152 12.13 15.69 -4.66
C ASN A 152 12.57 14.41 -5.39
N LEU A 153 12.05 13.24 -4.97
CA LEU A 153 12.33 11.98 -5.66
C LEU A 153 11.84 12.04 -7.11
N LYS A 154 10.58 12.44 -7.34
CA LYS A 154 10.01 12.58 -8.69
C LYS A 154 10.83 13.54 -9.55
N ASN A 155 11.32 14.65 -8.99
CA ASN A 155 12.12 15.64 -9.70
C ASN A 155 13.46 15.11 -10.21
N ILE A 156 14.10 14.17 -9.49
CA ILE A 156 15.31 13.49 -10.00
C ILE A 156 15.00 12.80 -11.33
N PHE A 157 13.86 12.11 -11.42
CA PHE A 157 13.45 11.45 -12.65
C PHE A 157 12.97 12.45 -13.70
N ARG A 158 12.04 13.35 -13.36
CA ARG A 158 11.46 14.29 -14.33
C ARG A 158 12.47 15.26 -14.93
N ASN A 159 13.56 15.57 -14.23
CA ASN A 159 14.51 16.60 -14.66
C ASN A 159 15.85 16.03 -15.16
N ASP A 160 16.26 14.84 -14.72
CA ASP A 160 17.53 14.21 -15.12
C ASP A 160 17.28 12.84 -15.76
N LEU A 161 16.77 11.87 -15.00
CA LEU A 161 16.84 10.46 -15.42
C LEU A 161 15.78 10.06 -16.45
N TRP A 162 14.57 10.60 -16.38
CA TRP A 162 13.41 10.14 -17.16
C TRP A 162 12.52 11.31 -17.56
N GLN A 163 13.07 12.22 -18.36
CA GLN A 163 12.43 13.49 -18.69
C GLN A 163 11.11 13.30 -19.48
N GLU A 164 11.03 12.21 -20.24
CA GLU A 164 9.86 11.80 -21.01
C GLU A 164 8.66 11.47 -20.11
N SER A 165 8.91 11.04 -18.87
CA SER A 165 7.87 10.74 -17.87
C SER A 165 7.25 11.97 -17.19
N ARG A 166 7.69 13.19 -17.53
CA ARG A 166 7.33 14.42 -16.80
C ARG A 166 5.82 14.63 -16.62
N GLN A 167 5.02 14.20 -17.59
CA GLN A 167 3.57 14.44 -17.61
C GLN A 167 2.78 13.48 -16.73
N ASP A 168 3.27 12.24 -16.54
CA ASP A 168 2.48 11.17 -15.93
C ASP A 168 3.24 10.35 -14.89
N LEU A 169 4.47 10.71 -14.52
CA LEU A 169 5.23 10.03 -13.47
C LEU A 169 4.53 10.12 -12.12
N HIS A 170 4.25 8.95 -11.54
CA HIS A 170 3.63 8.80 -10.22
C HIS A 170 4.21 7.60 -9.46
N ILE A 171 4.03 7.59 -8.14
CA ILE A 171 4.38 6.44 -7.30
C ILE A 171 3.23 5.44 -7.43
N ILE A 172 3.57 4.19 -7.77
CA ILE A 172 2.58 3.12 -7.93
C ILE A 172 2.61 2.14 -6.75
N PHE A 173 3.69 2.14 -5.99
CA PHE A 173 3.81 1.34 -4.78
C PHE A 173 4.88 1.92 -3.86
N MET A 174 4.63 1.81 -2.55
CA MET A 174 5.64 2.06 -1.54
C MET A 174 5.36 1.30 -0.23
N ASP A 175 6.35 0.60 0.30
CA ASP A 175 6.28 0.03 1.67
C ASP A 175 7.66 -0.12 2.31
N SER A 176 7.69 -0.36 3.63
CA SER A 176 8.90 -0.68 4.38
C SER A 176 9.60 -1.89 3.77
N ALA A 177 10.92 -1.81 3.59
CA ALA A 177 11.70 -2.91 3.04
C ALA A 177 11.61 -4.17 3.92
N VAL A 178 11.48 -4.00 5.25
CA VAL A 178 11.36 -5.12 6.21
C VAL A 178 10.07 -5.91 5.98
N LYS A 179 8.95 -5.23 5.67
CA LYS A 179 7.68 -5.90 5.32
C LYS A 179 7.78 -6.73 4.05
N LEU A 180 8.76 -6.43 3.20
CA LEU A 180 9.02 -7.11 1.93
C LEU A 180 10.11 -8.18 2.05
N GLY A 181 10.49 -8.55 3.28
CA GLY A 181 11.46 -9.59 3.56
C GLY A 181 12.90 -9.12 3.72
N ALA A 182 13.17 -7.81 3.72
CA ALA A 182 14.47 -7.31 4.12
C ALA A 182 14.74 -7.57 5.61
N ARG A 183 16.00 -7.73 5.97
CA ARG A 183 16.40 -7.94 7.37
C ARG A 183 16.19 -6.64 8.17
N LEU A 184 15.64 -6.77 9.37
CA LEU A 184 15.58 -5.67 10.33
C LEU A 184 17.01 -5.14 10.62
N PRO A 185 17.24 -3.81 10.60
CA PRO A 185 18.55 -3.26 10.89
C PRO A 185 19.05 -3.68 12.28
N LEU A 186 20.36 -3.99 12.37
CA LEU A 186 20.97 -4.41 13.63
C LEU A 186 21.02 -3.29 14.68
N LYS A 187 21.15 -2.04 14.21
CA LYS A 187 21.21 -0.87 15.09
C LYS A 187 19.85 -0.18 15.09
N PRO A 188 19.25 0.09 16.26
CA PRO A 188 17.95 0.78 16.36
C PRO A 188 17.93 2.18 15.70
N GLN A 189 19.10 2.81 15.59
CA GLN A 189 19.26 4.12 14.95
C GLN A 189 19.21 4.06 13.41
N GLN A 190 19.41 2.88 12.82
CA GLN A 190 19.34 2.69 11.38
C GLN A 190 17.88 2.61 10.95
N ARG A 191 17.59 3.19 9.79
CA ARG A 191 16.26 3.13 9.19
C ARG A 191 16.04 1.77 8.55
N GLU A 192 14.78 1.35 8.51
CA GLU A 192 14.36 0.06 7.94
C GLU A 192 14.54 0.01 6.42
N GLY A 193 14.56 1.18 5.79
CA GLY A 193 14.52 1.34 4.35
C GLY A 193 13.10 1.26 3.80
N VAL A 194 12.93 1.78 2.60
CA VAL A 194 11.66 1.81 1.88
C VAL A 194 11.87 1.36 0.44
N VAL A 195 10.99 0.50 -0.05
CA VAL A 195 10.93 0.12 -1.47
C VAL A 195 9.91 1.02 -2.15
N VAL A 196 10.30 1.65 -3.24
CA VAL A 196 9.48 2.60 -4.00
C VAL A 196 9.43 2.16 -5.45
N HIS A 197 8.23 2.10 -6.02
CA HIS A 197 8.04 1.88 -7.44
C HIS A 197 7.46 3.15 -8.08
N LEU A 198 8.13 3.63 -9.13
CA LEU A 198 7.67 4.73 -9.96
C LEU A 198 7.18 4.18 -11.30
N GLY A 199 6.03 4.68 -11.75
CA GLY A 199 5.42 4.27 -13.02
C GLY A 199 5.20 5.45 -13.95
N SER A 200 5.39 5.21 -15.24
CA SER A 200 5.03 6.11 -16.33
C SER A 200 4.68 5.31 -17.58
N ARG A 201 3.97 5.93 -18.52
CA ARG A 201 3.70 5.38 -19.85
C ARG A 201 4.76 5.77 -20.87
N ALA A 202 5.67 6.67 -20.51
CA ALA A 202 6.80 7.06 -21.35
C ALA A 202 7.79 5.91 -21.50
N ASP A 203 8.47 5.82 -22.64
CA ASP A 203 9.59 4.89 -22.82
C ASP A 203 10.77 5.30 -21.95
N PHE A 204 11.63 4.34 -21.61
CA PHE A 204 12.84 4.65 -20.83
C PHE A 204 13.79 5.54 -21.63
N SER A 205 14.33 6.56 -20.96
CA SER A 205 15.34 7.44 -21.54
C SER A 205 16.66 6.69 -21.79
N SER A 206 17.53 7.23 -22.65
CA SER A 206 18.90 6.72 -22.80
C SER A 206 19.67 6.73 -21.48
N ARG A 207 19.49 7.78 -20.66
CA ARG A 207 20.11 7.92 -19.34
C ARG A 207 19.75 6.76 -18.40
N LEU A 208 18.50 6.30 -18.43
CA LEU A 208 18.05 5.15 -17.64
C LEU A 208 18.57 3.83 -18.19
N LEU A 209 18.62 3.67 -19.51
CA LEU A 209 19.19 2.49 -20.15
C LEU A 209 20.70 2.35 -19.83
N ASP A 210 21.44 3.46 -19.86
CA ASP A 210 22.85 3.48 -19.45
C ASP A 210 23.00 3.09 -17.97
N LEU A 211 22.16 3.67 -17.09
CA LEU A 211 22.12 3.30 -15.67
C LEU A 211 21.80 1.81 -15.48
N GLN A 212 20.90 1.24 -16.29
CA GLN A 212 20.57 -0.18 -16.24
C GLN A 212 21.80 -1.05 -16.51
N GLU A 213 22.59 -0.72 -17.53
CA GLU A 213 23.82 -1.45 -17.84
C GLU A 213 24.87 -1.30 -16.73
N GLU A 214 24.93 -0.15 -16.05
CA GLU A 214 25.79 0.02 -14.86
C GLU A 214 25.38 -0.90 -13.69
N VAL A 215 24.08 -1.10 -13.47
CA VAL A 215 23.56 -1.87 -12.32
C VAL A 215 23.34 -3.35 -12.61
N LYS A 216 23.23 -3.76 -13.87
CA LYS A 216 22.97 -5.14 -14.29
C LYS A 216 23.95 -6.17 -13.71
N PRO A 217 25.28 -5.90 -13.58
CA PRO A 217 26.20 -6.81 -12.90
C PRO A 217 25.86 -7.04 -11.42
N LEU A 218 25.13 -6.12 -10.79
CA LEU A 218 24.79 -6.17 -9.37
C LEU A 218 23.59 -7.08 -9.06
N TYR A 219 22.84 -7.52 -10.08
CA TYR A 219 21.59 -8.26 -9.89
C TYR A 219 21.79 -9.62 -9.23
N LYS A 220 23.01 -10.17 -9.30
CA LYS A 220 23.41 -11.43 -8.68
C LYS A 220 23.94 -11.26 -7.25
N ILE A 221 24.06 -10.02 -6.78
CA ILE A 221 24.64 -9.69 -5.47
C ILE A 221 23.50 -9.28 -4.53
N ALA A 222 23.50 -9.86 -3.33
CA ALA A 222 22.43 -9.62 -2.36
C ALA A 222 22.50 -8.24 -1.69
N SER A 223 23.68 -7.62 -1.60
CA SER A 223 23.84 -6.27 -1.05
C SER A 223 25.03 -5.52 -1.64
N CYS A 224 24.82 -4.23 -1.89
CA CYS A 224 25.79 -3.33 -2.50
C CYS A 224 26.21 -2.26 -1.49
N ASN A 225 27.30 -2.46 -0.74
CA ASN A 225 27.74 -1.48 0.26
C ASN A 225 28.67 -0.38 -0.29
N TYR A 226 29.20 -0.52 -1.51
CA TYR A 226 30.31 0.32 -1.99
C TYR A 226 30.23 0.76 -3.46
N LYS A 227 29.23 0.34 -4.23
CA LYS A 227 29.20 0.64 -5.67
C LYS A 227 28.64 2.03 -5.90
N ARG A 228 29.43 2.87 -6.59
CA ARG A 228 28.99 4.14 -7.17
C ARG A 228 28.48 3.94 -8.58
N THR A 229 27.26 4.41 -8.83
CA THR A 229 26.69 4.61 -10.18
C THR A 229 26.92 6.06 -10.61
N SER A 230 26.77 6.34 -11.90
CA SER A 230 26.92 7.69 -12.47
C SER A 230 25.94 8.72 -11.89
N VAL A 231 24.85 8.26 -11.27
CA VAL A 231 23.77 9.11 -10.74
C VAL A 231 23.72 9.15 -9.21
N GLN A 232 24.63 8.46 -8.52
CA GLN A 232 24.60 8.37 -7.05
C GLN A 232 24.58 9.74 -6.37
N THR A 233 25.45 10.66 -6.82
CA THR A 233 25.53 12.00 -6.25
C THR A 233 24.23 12.79 -6.44
N THR A 234 23.50 12.58 -7.54
CA THR A 234 22.19 13.23 -7.77
C THR A 234 21.17 12.84 -6.68
N PHE A 235 21.11 11.56 -6.33
CA PHE A 235 20.23 11.07 -5.26
C PHE A 235 20.69 11.50 -3.87
N GLU A 236 22.00 11.40 -3.59
CA GLU A 236 22.56 11.78 -2.29
C GLU A 236 22.37 13.28 -1.99
N ASN A 237 22.55 14.14 -3.00
CA ASN A 237 22.30 15.58 -2.90
C ASN A 237 20.82 15.90 -2.60
N SER A 238 19.91 15.01 -3.00
CA SER A 238 18.48 15.12 -2.70
C SER A 238 18.09 14.39 -1.40
N GLY A 239 19.07 13.87 -0.65
CA GLY A 239 18.88 13.21 0.64
C GLY A 239 18.48 11.73 0.57
N PHE A 240 18.68 11.06 -0.58
CA PHE A 240 18.37 9.64 -0.77
C PHE A 240 19.63 8.79 -0.90
N LYS A 241 19.73 7.73 -0.09
CA LYS A 241 20.76 6.69 -0.22
C LYS A 241 20.12 5.44 -0.77
N LEU A 242 20.43 5.09 -2.00
CA LEU A 242 19.82 3.96 -2.71
C LEU A 242 20.64 2.69 -2.55
N ASP A 243 19.94 1.57 -2.48
CA ASP A 243 20.52 0.24 -2.66
C ASP A 243 20.48 -0.12 -4.15
N TRP A 244 21.60 0.08 -4.84
CA TRP A 244 21.71 -0.14 -6.29
C TRP A 244 21.55 -1.61 -6.70
N CYS A 245 21.78 -2.56 -5.78
CA CYS A 245 21.50 -3.98 -6.04
C CYS A 245 19.98 -4.23 -6.23
N ALA A 246 19.15 -3.42 -5.56
CA ALA A 246 17.70 -3.48 -5.61
C ALA A 246 17.08 -2.64 -6.74
N PHE A 247 17.88 -1.88 -7.50
CA PHE A 247 17.39 -1.12 -8.65
C PHE A 247 17.03 -2.07 -9.80
N LYS A 248 15.80 -1.96 -10.30
CA LYS A 248 15.28 -2.74 -11.43
C LYS A 248 14.39 -1.85 -12.30
N MET A 249 14.41 -2.09 -13.60
CA MET A 249 13.47 -1.50 -14.54
C MET A 249 12.69 -2.64 -15.19
N HIS A 250 11.38 -2.46 -15.26
CA HIS A 250 10.46 -3.43 -15.86
C HIS A 250 9.70 -2.71 -16.98
N ALA A 251 9.80 -3.25 -18.19
CA ALA A 251 9.12 -2.71 -19.37
C ALA A 251 7.73 -3.33 -19.54
N ALA A 252 6.93 -2.79 -20.45
CA ALA A 252 5.56 -3.27 -20.72
C ALA A 252 5.47 -4.75 -21.12
N ASP A 253 6.55 -5.33 -21.65
CA ASP A 253 6.63 -6.73 -22.06
C ASP A 253 7.02 -7.67 -20.90
N ASP A 254 7.46 -7.11 -19.77
CA ASP A 254 7.68 -7.86 -18.54
C ASP A 254 6.33 -8.08 -17.82
N ASP A 255 6.17 -9.20 -17.11
CA ASP A 255 4.97 -9.44 -16.29
C ASP A 255 4.99 -8.53 -15.05
N ILE A 256 4.61 -7.26 -15.25
CA ILE A 256 4.52 -6.24 -14.20
C ILE A 256 3.51 -6.70 -13.13
N THR A 257 2.50 -7.50 -13.49
CA THR A 257 1.54 -8.09 -12.55
C THR A 257 2.13 -9.15 -11.61
N ALA A 258 3.26 -9.77 -11.96
CA ALA A 258 3.99 -10.70 -11.09
C ALA A 258 4.99 -10.00 -10.15
N MET A 259 5.17 -8.68 -10.25
CA MET A 259 5.99 -7.95 -9.29
C MET A 259 5.43 -8.11 -7.87
N PRO A 260 6.26 -8.16 -6.80
CA PRO A 260 5.83 -8.48 -5.42
C PRO A 260 4.74 -7.58 -4.81
N HIS A 261 4.25 -6.60 -5.56
CA HIS A 261 3.37 -5.51 -5.14
C HIS A 261 2.17 -5.28 -6.05
N HIS A 262 2.05 -6.00 -7.18
CA HIS A 262 0.72 -6.14 -7.76
C HIS A 262 -0.10 -7.00 -6.79
N PRO A 263 -1.30 -6.59 -6.37
CA PRO A 263 -2.09 -7.32 -5.40
C PRO A 263 -2.37 -8.71 -5.98
N ASN A 264 -1.58 -9.68 -5.54
CA ASN A 264 -1.55 -11.00 -6.12
C ASN A 264 -2.95 -11.61 -5.99
N GLU A 265 -3.50 -11.99 -7.14
CA GLU A 265 -4.68 -12.82 -7.34
C GLU A 265 -4.45 -14.26 -6.85
N ALA A 266 -3.81 -14.44 -5.69
CA ALA A 266 -3.53 -15.74 -5.12
C ALA A 266 -4.77 -16.30 -4.41
N HIS A 267 -5.89 -16.43 -5.13
CA HIS A 267 -6.99 -17.36 -4.84
C HIS A 267 -7.63 -17.82 -6.16
N ARG A 268 -6.83 -18.41 -7.05
CA ARG A 268 -7.37 -19.39 -8.01
C ARG A 268 -7.29 -20.78 -7.36
N PRO A 269 -8.40 -21.49 -7.12
CA PRO A 269 -8.33 -22.91 -6.80
C PRO A 269 -7.75 -23.65 -8.01
N PRO A 270 -6.90 -24.68 -7.80
CA PRO A 270 -6.32 -25.42 -8.91
C PRO A 270 -7.42 -26.16 -9.67
N THR A 271 -7.62 -25.80 -10.93
CA THR A 271 -8.39 -26.62 -11.88
C THR A 271 -7.60 -27.92 -12.09
N GLY A 272 -8.14 -29.03 -11.59
CA GLY A 272 -7.55 -30.34 -11.74
C GLY A 272 -7.45 -30.73 -13.20
N HIS A 273 -6.22 -30.92 -13.68
CA HIS A 273 -5.97 -31.70 -14.88
C HIS A 273 -5.90 -33.18 -14.49
N SER A 274 -6.94 -33.89 -14.88
CA SER A 274 -7.04 -35.34 -14.87
C SER A 274 -5.93 -35.96 -15.71
N HIS A 275 -5.13 -36.82 -15.09
CA HIS A 275 -4.35 -37.83 -15.78
C HIS A 275 -5.29 -38.72 -16.60
N GLN A 276 -5.12 -38.75 -17.91
CA GLN A 276 -5.55 -39.87 -18.74
C GLN A 276 -4.34 -40.47 -19.44
N GLN A 277 -4.24 -41.79 -19.26
CA GLN A 277 -3.15 -42.67 -19.59
C GLN A 277 -2.90 -42.74 -21.10
N GLN A 278 -1.62 -42.78 -21.46
CA GLN A 278 -1.14 -43.28 -22.74
C GLN A 278 -1.48 -44.77 -22.86
N GLN A 279 -2.32 -45.12 -23.84
CA GLN A 279 -2.31 -46.43 -24.47
C GLN A 279 -2.54 -46.27 -25.98
N GLN A 280 -1.77 -47.07 -26.73
CA GLN A 280 -1.84 -47.35 -28.17
C GLN A 280 -1.13 -46.35 -29.11
N GLN A 281 0.09 -46.72 -29.53
CA GLN A 281 0.35 -47.16 -30.91
C GLN A 281 1.80 -47.62 -31.04
N GLN A 282 2.00 -48.94 -31.15
CA GLN A 282 3.07 -49.54 -31.96
C GLN A 282 2.70 -51.01 -32.18
N GLN A 283 1.95 -51.25 -33.25
CA GLN A 283 1.96 -52.52 -33.98
C GLN A 283 2.51 -52.22 -35.38
N GLY A 284 3.48 -53.05 -35.79
CA GLY A 284 3.81 -53.29 -37.19
C GLY A 284 5.05 -52.59 -37.71
N SER A 285 6.21 -53.26 -37.67
CA SER A 285 6.64 -54.06 -38.83
C SER A 285 8.00 -54.71 -38.62
N SER A 286 8.02 -56.00 -38.97
CA SER A 286 9.16 -56.89 -39.26
C SER A 286 9.94 -57.50 -38.10
#